data_AF-A0A932XKJ2-F1
#
_entry.id   AF-A0A932XKJ2-F1
#
_cell.length_a   1.000
_cell.length_b   1.000
_cell.length_c   1.000
_cell.angle_alpha   90.00
_cell.angle_beta   90.00
_cell.angle_gamma   90.00
#
_symmetry.space_group_name_H-M   'P 1'
#
loop_
_entity.id
_entity.type
_entity.pdbx_description
1 polymer ?
#
loop_
_entity_poly.entity_id
_entity_poly.type
_entity_poly.pdbx_seq_one_letter_code
_entity_poly.pdbx_strand_id
1 'polypeptide(L)'
;MKLRSRFVTLCALLTAPMRILAQSEDPRSPNWAKYHTTADAYALLDGWAKSFPNLTELYSIGRTLKGTELMVLEITNEQTGVVSTKPAYYYDGNIHAGELTGGEVALHF
;
A
#
# COMPACT_ATOMS: atom_id res chain seq x y z
N MET A 1 -46.53 35.26 27.32
CA MET A 1 -46.15 35.18 25.89
C MET A 1 -45.05 34.13 25.75
N LYS A 2 -45.39 32.90 25.33
CA LYS A 2 -44.44 31.75 25.23
C LYS A 2 -43.84 31.70 23.82
N LEU A 3 -42.54 31.90 23.68
CA LEU A 3 -41.84 31.79 22.40
C LEU A 3 -41.38 30.34 22.18
N ARG A 4 -41.75 29.78 21.02
CA ARG A 4 -41.57 28.37 20.65
C ARG A 4 -40.16 28.10 20.12
N SER A 5 -39.66 26.92 20.48
CA SER A 5 -38.45 26.25 20.00
C SER A 5 -38.40 26.11 18.47
N ARG A 6 -37.20 26.27 17.89
CA ARG A 6 -36.84 25.72 16.58
C ARG A 6 -35.53 24.93 16.72
N PHE A 7 -35.64 23.61 16.70
CA PHE A 7 -34.52 22.71 16.51
C PHE A 7 -34.03 22.85 15.07
N VAL A 8 -32.78 23.28 14.89
CA VAL A 8 -32.06 23.19 13.61
C VAL A 8 -31.20 21.94 13.71
N THR A 9 -31.63 20.85 13.08
CA THR A 9 -30.79 19.66 12.92
C THR A 9 -29.76 19.95 11.84
N LEU A 10 -28.53 20.25 12.26
CA LEU A 10 -27.37 20.39 11.39
C LEU A 10 -26.96 18.99 10.89
N CYS A 11 -27.33 18.66 9.65
CA CYS A 11 -26.87 17.44 9.00
C CYS A 11 -25.42 17.67 8.53
N ALA A 12 -24.45 17.21 9.32
CA ALA A 12 -23.05 17.25 8.94
C ALA A 12 -22.78 16.22 7.84
N LEU A 13 -22.63 16.70 6.60
CA LEU A 13 -22.12 15.90 5.49
C LEU A 13 -20.64 15.57 5.79
N LEU A 14 -20.41 14.38 6.33
CA LEU A 14 -19.08 13.78 6.44
C LEU A 14 -18.55 13.58 5.01
N THR A 15 -17.71 14.50 4.55
CA THR A 15 -16.87 14.31 3.36
C THR A 15 -15.80 13.28 3.70
N ALA A 16 -16.17 12.00 3.70
CA ALA A 16 -15.16 10.94 3.72
C ALA A 16 -14.34 11.07 2.42
N PRO A 17 -13.00 11.18 2.49
CA PRO A 17 -12.20 11.18 1.28
C PRO A 17 -12.45 9.87 0.56
N MET A 18 -12.85 9.96 -0.72
CA MET A 18 -13.05 8.81 -1.58
C MET A 18 -11.71 8.08 -1.69
N ARG A 19 -11.56 7.01 -0.92
CA ARG A 19 -10.44 6.08 -1.12
C ARG A 19 -10.69 5.44 -2.47
N ILE A 20 -9.79 5.63 -3.42
CA ILE A 20 -9.74 4.79 -4.61
C ILE A 20 -9.60 3.38 -4.07
N LEU A 21 -10.66 2.58 -4.16
CA LEU A 21 -10.61 1.19 -3.78
C LEU A 21 -9.74 0.51 -4.83
N ALA A 22 -8.55 0.06 -4.41
CA ALA A 22 -7.76 -0.85 -5.20
C ALA A 22 -8.64 -2.04 -5.60
N GLN A 23 -8.47 -2.54 -6.81
CA GLN A 23 -9.23 -3.69 -7.27
C GLN A 23 -8.63 -4.91 -6.57
N SER A 24 -9.29 -5.37 -5.49
CA SER A 24 -8.82 -6.48 -4.66
C SER A 24 -8.65 -7.75 -5.49
N GLU A 25 -7.42 -8.09 -5.81
CA GLU A 25 -7.03 -9.39 -6.37
C GLU A 25 -6.47 -10.30 -5.28
N ASP A 26 -6.42 -11.60 -5.56
CA ASP A 26 -5.75 -12.54 -4.65
C ASP A 26 -4.24 -12.26 -4.68
N PRO A 27 -3.60 -11.85 -3.58
CA PRO A 27 -2.16 -11.62 -3.56
C PRO A 27 -1.34 -12.88 -3.88
N ARG A 28 -1.91 -14.08 -3.70
CA ARG A 28 -1.26 -15.34 -4.12
C ARG A 28 -1.42 -15.64 -5.61
N SER A 29 -2.28 -14.92 -6.32
CA SER A 29 -2.47 -15.03 -7.76
C SER A 29 -2.79 -13.65 -8.39
N PRO A 30 -1.82 -12.70 -8.41
CA PRO A 30 -2.05 -11.38 -9.01
C PRO A 30 -2.33 -11.47 -10.51
N ASN A 31 -3.12 -10.54 -11.04
CA ASN A 31 -3.40 -10.46 -12.47
C ASN A 31 -2.30 -9.71 -13.22
N TRP A 32 -1.35 -10.46 -13.78
CA TRP A 32 -0.24 -9.91 -14.57
C TRP A 32 -0.61 -9.47 -16.00
N ALA A 33 -1.89 -9.53 -16.40
CA ALA A 33 -2.36 -9.04 -17.69
C ALA A 33 -2.71 -7.53 -17.68
N LYS A 34 -2.40 -6.82 -16.60
CA LYS A 34 -2.59 -5.37 -16.43
C LYS A 34 -1.33 -4.74 -15.81
N TYR A 35 -1.25 -3.42 -15.90
CA TYR A 35 -0.34 -2.63 -15.06
C TYR A 35 -1.04 -2.26 -13.75
N HIS A 36 -0.34 -2.39 -12.63
CA HIS A 36 -0.83 -2.08 -11.29
C HIS A 36 -0.68 -0.58 -11.01
N THR A 37 -1.76 0.05 -10.54
CA THR A 37 -1.65 1.40 -9.99
C THR A 37 -0.89 1.36 -8.66
N THR A 38 -0.45 2.52 -8.15
CA THR A 38 0.13 2.60 -6.80
C THR A 38 -0.78 1.99 -5.72
N ALA A 39 -2.10 2.16 -5.86
CA ALA A 39 -3.06 1.58 -4.92
C ALA A 39 -3.12 0.05 -5.02
N ASP A 40 -3.07 -0.50 -6.24
CA ASP A 40 -3.03 -1.96 -6.45
C ASP A 40 -1.71 -2.54 -5.93
N ALA A 41 -0.57 -1.88 -6.22
CA ALA A 41 0.73 -2.27 -5.70
C ALA A 41 0.73 -2.32 -4.17
N TYR A 42 0.18 -1.32 -3.49
CA TYR A 42 0.08 -1.34 -2.01
C TYR A 42 -0.85 -2.44 -1.50
N ALA A 43 -1.94 -2.73 -2.21
CA ALA A 43 -2.82 -3.83 -1.86
C ALA A 43 -2.11 -5.19 -1.99
N LEU A 44 -1.26 -5.36 -3.00
CA LEU A 44 -0.41 -6.56 -3.15
C LEU A 44 0.60 -6.68 -2.02
N LEU A 45 1.36 -5.61 -1.72
CA LEU A 45 2.34 -5.61 -0.63
C LEU A 45 1.71 -5.93 0.73
N ASP A 46 0.55 -5.32 1.04
CA ASP A 46 -0.22 -5.60 2.26
C ASP A 46 -0.76 -7.04 2.28
N GLY A 47 -1.25 -7.52 1.13
CA GLY A 47 -1.71 -8.90 0.96
C GLY A 47 -0.61 -9.94 1.17
N TRP A 48 0.60 -9.69 0.66
CA TRP A 48 1.77 -10.55 0.90
C TRP A 48 2.22 -10.51 2.35
N ALA A 49 2.29 -9.32 2.95
CA ALA A 49 2.64 -9.16 4.37
C ALA A 49 1.72 -9.99 5.28
N LYS A 50 0.41 -9.94 5.03
CA LYS A 50 -0.60 -10.72 5.76
C LYS A 50 -0.52 -12.22 5.47
N SER A 51 -0.12 -12.60 4.27
CA SER A 51 -0.01 -13.99 3.85
C SER A 51 1.23 -14.70 4.40
N PHE A 52 2.30 -13.94 4.69
CA PHE A 52 3.59 -14.46 5.13
C PHE A 52 4.18 -13.66 6.31
N PRO A 53 3.45 -13.53 7.44
CA PRO A 53 3.82 -12.60 8.52
C PRO A 53 5.13 -12.94 9.24
N ASN A 54 5.62 -14.18 9.10
CA ASN A 54 6.90 -14.60 9.71
C ASN A 54 8.11 -14.41 8.79
N LEU A 55 7.88 -14.02 7.53
CA LEU A 55 8.90 -13.82 6.52
C LEU A 55 8.94 -12.39 5.98
N THR A 56 7.98 -11.56 6.37
CA THR A 56 7.79 -10.26 5.74
C THR A 56 7.50 -9.18 6.77
N GLU A 57 8.06 -7.99 6.53
CA GLU A 57 7.72 -6.76 7.24
C GLU A 57 7.39 -5.68 6.21
N LEU A 58 6.20 -5.08 6.32
CA LEU A 58 5.76 -3.98 5.45
C LEU A 58 5.84 -2.67 6.21
N TYR A 59 6.68 -1.76 5.74
CA TYR A 59 6.88 -0.46 6.37
C TYR A 59 7.08 0.65 5.33
N SER A 60 6.95 1.89 5.79
CA SER A 60 7.25 3.06 4.97
C SER A 60 8.66 3.56 5.27
N ILE A 61 9.44 3.85 4.23
CA ILE A 61 10.76 4.47 4.33
C ILE A 61 10.71 6.01 4.22
N GLY A 62 9.52 6.57 4.08
CA GLY A 62 9.32 8.01 3.97
C GLY A 62 8.10 8.37 3.16
N ARG A 63 8.01 9.63 2.73
CA ARG A 63 6.90 10.14 1.93
C ARG A 63 7.41 10.86 0.69
N THR A 64 6.69 10.71 -0.41
CA THR A 64 6.85 11.54 -1.60
C THR A 64 6.56 13.00 -1.30
N LEU A 65 6.94 13.91 -2.20
CA LEU A 65 6.61 15.34 -2.10
C LEU A 65 5.10 15.63 -2.01
N LYS A 66 4.26 14.72 -2.52
CA LYS A 66 2.80 14.82 -2.46
C LYS A 66 2.19 14.11 -1.25
N GLY A 67 3.01 13.57 -0.35
CA GLY A 67 2.58 12.95 0.90
C GLY A 67 2.21 11.47 0.80
N THR A 68 2.32 10.83 -0.37
CA THR A 68 2.16 9.37 -0.51
C THR A 68 3.32 8.66 0.19
N GLU A 69 3.04 7.62 0.97
CA GLU A 69 4.05 6.77 1.61
C GLU A 69 4.99 6.13 0.57
N LEU A 70 6.22 5.79 0.95
CA LEU A 70 7.15 5.00 0.14
C LEU A 70 7.25 3.63 0.80
N MET A 71 6.42 2.69 0.34
CA MET A 71 6.27 1.38 0.97
C MET A 71 7.38 0.43 0.53
N VAL A 72 7.92 -0.33 1.49
CA VAL A 72 8.89 -1.41 1.30
C VAL A 72 8.33 -2.66 1.97
N LEU A 73 8.35 -3.78 1.24
CA LEU A 73 8.16 -5.11 1.80
C LEU A 73 9.53 -5.77 1.95
N GLU A 74 10.02 -5.85 3.17
CA GLU A 74 11.25 -6.57 3.49
C GLU A 74 10.92 -8.06 3.61
N ILE A 75 11.69 -8.91 2.91
CA ILE A 75 11.49 -10.37 2.90
C ILE A 75 12.72 -11.05 3.48
N THR A 76 12.55 -11.75 4.60
CA THR A 76 13.66 -12.31 5.35
C THR A 76 13.20 -13.41 6.29
N ASN A 77 13.95 -14.52 6.38
CA ASN A 77 13.76 -15.48 7.45
C ASN A 77 14.60 -15.04 8.67
N GLU A 78 13.98 -14.46 9.69
CA GLU A 78 14.68 -14.01 10.90
C GLU A 78 15.22 -15.17 11.76
N GLN A 79 14.69 -16.38 11.60
CA GLN A 79 15.15 -17.55 12.35
C GLN A 79 16.57 -17.98 11.96
N THR A 80 17.06 -17.57 10.79
CA THR A 80 18.41 -17.88 10.31
C THR A 80 19.44 -16.80 10.66
N GLY A 81 19.02 -15.72 11.33
CA GLY A 81 19.90 -14.64 11.76
C GLY A 81 19.25 -13.26 11.62
N VAL A 82 19.81 -12.30 12.36
CA VAL A 82 19.37 -10.90 12.38
C VAL A 82 19.48 -10.30 10.98
N VAL A 83 18.44 -9.60 10.52
CA VAL A 83 18.35 -9.00 9.17
C VAL A 83 19.62 -8.25 8.78
N SER A 84 20.09 -7.35 9.65
CA SER A 84 21.26 -6.50 9.39
C SER A 84 22.60 -7.23 9.23
N THR A 85 22.63 -8.55 9.45
CA THR A 85 23.82 -9.38 9.32
C THR A 85 23.85 -10.21 8.03
N LYS A 86 22.74 -10.21 7.27
CA LYS A 86 22.59 -10.98 6.04
C LYS A 86 22.84 -10.07 4.82
N PRO A 87 23.44 -10.58 3.73
CA PRO A 87 23.44 -9.85 2.47
C PRO A 87 21.99 -9.68 1.98
N ALA A 88 21.71 -8.56 1.31
CA ALA A 88 20.39 -8.25 0.80
C ALA A 88 20.43 -7.94 -0.69
N TYR A 89 19.35 -8.29 -1.37
CA TYR A 89 19.04 -7.75 -2.70
C TYR A 89 18.01 -6.64 -2.53
N TYR A 90 18.16 -5.58 -3.32
CA TYR A 90 17.21 -4.48 -3.37
C TYR A 90 16.61 -4.42 -4.77
N TYR A 91 15.28 -4.41 -4.84
CA TYR A 91 14.51 -4.31 -6.07
C TYR A 91 13.62 -3.09 -5.97
N ASP A 92 13.82 -2.15 -6.89
CA ASP A 92 12.89 -1.07 -7.14
C ASP A 92 12.69 -0.87 -8.63
N GLY A 93 11.68 -0.08 -8.96
CA GLY A 93 11.33 0.23 -10.32
C GLY A 93 10.48 1.48 -10.39
N ASN A 94 10.26 1.95 -11.62
CA ASN A 94 9.38 3.08 -11.88
C ASN A 94 9.85 4.42 -11.26
N ILE A 95 11.16 4.61 -11.01
CA ILE A 95 11.72 5.90 -10.58
C ILE A 95 11.39 7.02 -11.57
N HIS A 96 11.36 6.70 -12.86
CA HIS A 96 10.68 7.50 -13.87
C HIS A 96 9.24 7.01 -14.04
N ALA A 97 8.28 7.91 -13.88
CA ALA A 97 6.85 7.57 -13.87
C ALA A 97 6.34 6.83 -15.12
N GLY A 98 6.97 7.03 -16.28
CA GLY A 98 6.57 6.40 -17.55
C GLY A 98 7.11 4.99 -17.78
N GLU A 99 8.03 4.49 -16.95
CA GLU A 99 8.68 3.19 -17.11
C GLU A 99 7.90 2.09 -16.36
N LEU A 100 6.64 1.90 -16.76
CA LEU A 100 5.67 1.04 -16.04
C LEU A 100 6.17 -0.39 -15.84
N THR A 101 6.90 -0.93 -16.81
CA THR A 101 7.46 -2.29 -16.75
C THR A 101 8.44 -2.48 -15.59
N GLY A 102 9.16 -1.43 -15.17
CA GLY A 102 10.05 -1.51 -14.02
C GLY A 102 9.30 -1.76 -12.72
N GLY A 103 8.14 -1.11 -12.54
CA GLY A 103 7.27 -1.34 -11.38
C GLY A 103 6.69 -2.76 -11.36
N GLU A 104 6.25 -3.26 -12.51
CA GLU A 104 5.73 -4.63 -12.61
C GLU A 104 6.78 -5.70 -12.32
N VAL A 105 8.01 -5.52 -12.81
CA VAL A 105 9.11 -6.47 -12.54
C VAL A 105 9.42 -6.53 -11.05
N ALA A 106 9.43 -5.37 -10.36
CA ALA A 106 9.65 -5.33 -8.92
C ALA A 106 8.52 -6.01 -8.12
N LEU A 107 7.27 -5.90 -8.57
CA LEU A 107 6.13 -6.59 -7.96
C LEU A 107 6.12 -8.10 -8.25
N HIS A 108 6.67 -8.52 -9.38
CA HIS A 108 6.64 -9.92 -9.81
C HIS A 108 7.77 -10.78 -9.18
N PHE A 109 8.90 -10.20 -8.82
CA PHE A 109 10.08 -10.94 -8.33
C PHE A 109 9.80 -11.76 -7.06
#